data_AF-D0GJM9-F1
#
_entry.id   AF-D0GJM9-F1
#
_cell.length_a   1.000
_cell.length_b   1.000
_cell.length_c   1.000
_cell.angle_alpha   90.00
_cell.angle_beta   90.00
_cell.angle_gamma   90.00
#
_symmetry.space_group_name_H-M   'P 1'
#
loop_
_entity.id
_entity.type
_entity.pdbx_description
1 polymer ?
#
loop_
_entity_poly.entity_id
_entity_poly.type
_entity_poly.pdbx_seq_one_letter_code
_entity_poly.pdbx_strand_id
1 'polypeptide(L)'
;MEGYRINPEGKGSYYKKTGSSNTYKDFRNFMTIVFAYSGTLSLENEMKPQALKDMKIGDVFIMGGSPGHAVIIVDMAVNDKGEKIFMLAQSYMPAQQTQILINPENSDMKVWYSLKNKDILVTPQWRFPVDKLRSF
;
A
#
# COMPACT_ATOMS: atom_id res chain seq x y z
N MET A 1 -11.51 10.90 26.83
CA MET A 1 -11.47 11.71 25.60
C MET A 1 -11.78 13.15 25.96
N GLU A 2 -11.06 14.14 25.45
CA GLU A 2 -11.22 15.56 25.87
C GLU A 2 -11.93 16.46 24.84
N GLY A 3 -12.50 15.86 23.79
CA GLY A 3 -13.30 16.60 22.81
C GLY A 3 -12.51 17.29 21.70
N TYR A 4 -11.24 16.92 21.53
CA TYR A 4 -10.41 17.33 20.39
C TYR A 4 -10.92 16.71 19.07
N ARG A 5 -10.68 17.41 17.96
CA ARG A 5 -10.99 16.98 16.59
C ARG A 5 -9.81 17.30 15.67
N ILE A 6 -9.67 16.55 14.57
CA ILE A 6 -8.66 16.81 13.53
C ILE A 6 -8.98 18.16 12.87
N ASN A 7 -7.94 18.97 12.65
CA ASN A 7 -7.95 20.20 11.87
C ASN A 7 -7.41 19.91 10.46
N PRO A 8 -8.27 19.83 9.43
CA PRO A 8 -7.82 19.62 8.05
C PRO A 8 -6.95 20.77 7.52
N GLU A 9 -7.24 22.02 7.94
CA GLU A 9 -6.49 23.21 7.54
C GLU A 9 -5.16 23.33 8.29
N GLY A 10 -5.08 22.75 9.49
CA GLY A 10 -3.90 22.74 10.35
C GLY A 10 -2.98 21.55 10.12
N LYS A 11 -2.91 21.01 8.88
CA LYS A 11 -2.07 19.85 8.51
C LYS A 11 -2.27 18.63 9.43
N GLY A 12 -3.50 18.36 9.86
CA GLY A 12 -3.80 17.20 10.71
C GLY A 12 -3.58 17.42 12.21
N SER A 13 -3.25 18.64 12.66
CA SER A 13 -3.24 18.99 14.08
C SER A 13 -4.61 18.79 14.75
N TYR A 14 -4.63 18.68 16.07
CA TYR A 14 -5.87 18.56 16.84
C TYR A 14 -6.22 19.89 17.52
N TYR A 15 -7.50 20.23 17.55
CA TYR A 15 -8.01 21.38 18.31
C TYR A 15 -9.24 21.01 19.13
N LYS A 16 -9.41 21.66 20.28
CA LYS A 16 -10.56 21.44 21.17
C LYS A 16 -11.80 22.09 20.56
N LYS A 17 -12.79 21.28 20.18
CA LYS A 17 -14.01 21.76 19.49
C LYS A 17 -15.25 21.67 20.36
N THR A 18 -15.38 20.62 21.16
CA THR A 18 -16.57 20.34 21.97
C THR A 18 -16.20 19.47 23.16
N GLY A 19 -17.17 18.98 23.94
CA GLY A 19 -16.98 17.99 24.99
C GLY A 19 -16.56 16.61 24.46
N SER A 20 -16.21 15.72 25.38
CA SER A 20 -15.96 14.31 25.06
C SER A 20 -17.19 13.66 24.44
N SER A 21 -16.99 12.80 23.44
CA SER A 21 -18.08 11.99 22.88
C SER A 21 -17.59 10.57 22.60
N ASN A 22 -18.49 9.60 22.73
CA ASN A 22 -18.29 8.18 22.44
C ASN A 22 -19.39 7.62 21.53
N THR A 23 -20.14 8.48 20.82
CA THR A 23 -21.20 8.03 19.92
C THR A 23 -20.64 7.46 18.62
N TYR A 24 -21.33 6.47 18.04
CA TYR A 24 -20.96 5.93 16.73
C TYR A 24 -20.92 7.00 15.63
N LYS A 25 -21.83 7.97 15.68
CA LYS A 25 -21.86 9.10 14.73
C LYS A 25 -20.56 9.90 14.77
N ASP A 26 -20.07 10.23 15.96
CA ASP A 26 -18.82 10.99 16.10
C ASP A 26 -17.60 10.17 15.69
N PHE A 27 -17.59 8.86 16.00
CA PHE A 27 -16.57 7.94 15.49
C PHE A 27 -16.57 7.91 13.95
N ARG A 28 -17.73 7.80 13.31
CA ARG A 28 -17.84 7.81 11.85
C ARG A 28 -17.37 9.13 11.25
N ASN A 29 -17.71 10.28 11.84
CA ASN A 29 -17.21 11.58 11.40
C ASN A 29 -15.68 11.67 11.48
N PHE A 30 -15.09 11.17 12.56
CA PHE A 30 -13.64 11.07 12.69
C PHE A 30 -13.03 10.19 11.59
N MET A 31 -13.56 8.98 11.39
CA MET A 31 -13.07 8.05 10.37
C MET A 31 -13.21 8.60 8.95
N THR A 32 -14.25 9.39 8.65
CA THR A 32 -14.40 10.07 7.35
C THR A 32 -13.21 10.98 7.07
N ILE A 33 -12.76 11.76 8.06
CA ILE A 33 -11.59 12.63 7.91
C ILE A 33 -10.34 11.76 7.74
N VAL A 34 -10.10 10.78 8.62
CA VAL A 34 -8.92 9.91 8.54
C VAL A 34 -8.81 9.24 7.16
N PHE A 35 -9.88 8.64 6.66
CA PHE A 35 -9.88 7.97 5.36
C PHE A 35 -9.80 8.93 4.17
N ALA A 36 -10.28 10.17 4.29
CA ALA A 36 -10.10 11.17 3.24
C ALA A 36 -8.62 11.57 3.02
N TYR A 37 -7.77 11.41 4.05
CA TYR A 37 -6.35 11.76 4.00
C TYR A 37 -5.41 10.54 4.08
N SER A 38 -5.96 9.33 4.15
CA SER A 38 -5.22 8.07 4.11
C SER A 38 -5.15 7.56 2.67
N GLY A 39 -4.07 7.88 1.96
CA GLY A 39 -3.83 7.50 0.58
C GLY A 39 -2.42 6.98 0.37
N THR A 40 -2.04 6.68 -0.88
CA THR A 40 -0.72 6.14 -1.20
C THR A 40 0.43 7.10 -0.85
N LEU A 41 0.19 8.42 -0.89
CA LEU A 41 1.18 9.42 -0.48
C LEU A 41 1.51 9.35 1.01
N SER A 42 0.49 9.31 1.87
CA SER A 42 0.71 9.17 3.31
C SER A 42 1.26 7.79 3.65
N LEU A 43 0.74 6.73 3.01
CA LEU A 43 1.24 5.37 3.22
C LEU A 43 2.71 5.20 2.81
N GLU A 44 3.16 5.71 1.66
CA GLU A 44 4.58 5.61 1.26
C GLU A 44 5.49 6.30 2.28
N ASN A 45 5.08 7.45 2.83
CA ASN A 45 5.86 8.20 3.82
C ASN A 45 5.96 7.52 5.18
N GLU A 46 4.93 6.75 5.58
CA GLU A 46 4.92 6.03 6.86
C GLU A 46 5.65 4.68 6.79
N MET A 47 5.84 4.12 5.59
CA MET A 47 6.55 2.86 5.39
C MET A 47 8.06 3.06 5.18
N LYS A 48 8.85 2.01 5.47
CA LYS A 48 10.31 2.03 5.32
C LYS A 48 10.75 1.46 3.96
N PRO A 49 11.75 2.05 3.29
CA PRO A 49 12.42 1.40 2.16
C PRO A 49 12.89 -0.01 2.49
N GLN A 50 12.73 -0.94 1.55
CA GLN A 50 13.03 -2.35 1.73
C GLN A 50 13.90 -2.85 0.58
N ALA A 51 14.97 -3.58 0.89
CA ALA A 51 15.85 -4.14 -0.14
C ALA A 51 15.25 -5.43 -0.73
N LEU A 52 15.42 -5.65 -2.04
CA LEU A 52 14.90 -6.86 -2.71
C LEU A 52 15.40 -8.18 -2.08
N LYS A 53 16.64 -8.18 -1.58
CA LYS A 53 17.23 -9.35 -0.89
C LYS A 53 16.45 -9.72 0.38
N ASP A 54 15.87 -8.73 1.05
CA ASP A 54 15.12 -8.86 2.31
C ASP A 54 13.60 -8.91 2.10
N MET A 55 13.16 -8.87 0.83
CA MET A 55 11.77 -8.93 0.41
C MET A 55 11.04 -10.14 1.02
N LYS A 56 9.85 -9.89 1.58
CA LYS A 56 8.99 -10.87 2.26
C LYS A 56 7.51 -10.63 1.93
N ILE A 57 6.67 -11.61 2.26
CA ILE A 57 5.21 -11.47 2.20
C ILE A 57 4.77 -10.30 3.11
N GLY A 58 3.86 -9.47 2.62
CA GLY A 58 3.40 -8.25 3.28
C GLY A 58 4.15 -6.97 2.87
N ASP A 59 5.31 -7.08 2.20
CA ASP A 59 5.96 -5.91 1.60
C ASP A 59 5.12 -5.37 0.43
N VAL A 60 5.23 -4.07 0.17
CA VAL A 60 4.38 -3.34 -0.77
C VAL A 60 5.26 -2.60 -1.78
N PHE A 61 5.00 -2.79 -3.07
CA PHE A 61 5.47 -1.85 -4.09
C PHE A 61 4.50 -0.68 -4.16
N ILE A 62 4.98 0.52 -3.84
CA ILE A 62 4.13 1.71 -3.71
C ILE A 62 4.78 2.94 -4.32
N MET A 63 3.98 3.69 -5.07
CA MET A 63 4.32 5.06 -5.48
C MET A 63 3.20 5.98 -5.00
N GLY A 64 3.53 6.83 -4.05
CA GLY A 64 2.65 7.82 -3.48
C GLY A 64 2.36 8.97 -4.44
N GLY A 65 1.16 9.55 -4.33
CA GLY A 65 0.75 10.70 -5.12
C GLY A 65 -0.70 10.63 -5.58
N SER A 66 -1.07 11.54 -6.48
CA SER A 66 -2.36 11.57 -7.16
C SER A 66 -2.12 11.83 -8.66
N PRO A 67 -2.05 10.78 -9.50
CA PRO A 67 -2.30 9.38 -9.17
C PRO A 67 -1.14 8.74 -8.40
N GLY A 68 -1.47 7.77 -7.55
CA GLY A 68 -0.51 6.88 -6.90
C GLY A 68 -1.10 5.47 -6.84
N HIS A 69 -0.28 4.46 -6.61
CA HIS A 69 -0.71 3.06 -6.61
C HIS A 69 0.13 2.20 -5.69
N ALA A 70 -0.46 1.10 -5.23
CA ALA A 70 0.17 0.14 -4.35
C ALA A 70 -0.24 -1.29 -4.73
N VAL A 71 0.74 -2.21 -4.69
CA VAL A 71 0.52 -3.65 -4.83
C VAL A 71 1.28 -4.37 -3.72
N ILE A 72 0.64 -5.36 -3.09
CA ILE A 72 1.19 -6.09 -1.93
C ILE A 72 1.62 -7.48 -2.33
N ILE A 73 2.75 -7.94 -1.78
CA ILE A 73 3.21 -9.31 -1.91
C ILE A 73 2.37 -10.20 -0.99
N VAL A 74 1.67 -11.18 -1.56
CA VAL A 74 0.75 -12.06 -0.81
C VAL A 74 1.25 -13.49 -0.68
N ASP A 75 2.16 -13.91 -1.55
CA ASP A 75 2.80 -15.23 -1.49
C ASP A 75 4.20 -15.17 -2.10
N MET A 76 5.05 -16.12 -1.71
CA MET A 76 6.45 -16.19 -2.15
C MET A 76 6.98 -17.62 -2.10
N ALA A 77 7.73 -18.01 -3.13
CA ALA A 77 8.50 -19.25 -3.15
C ALA A 77 9.98 -18.94 -3.46
N VAL A 78 10.86 -19.78 -2.92
CA VAL A 78 12.31 -19.66 -3.09
C VAL A 78 12.86 -21.02 -3.50
N ASN A 79 13.70 -21.05 -4.53
CA ASN A 79 14.37 -22.29 -4.95
C ASN A 79 15.71 -22.50 -4.22
N ASP A 80 16.37 -23.63 -4.46
CA ASP A 80 17.65 -23.99 -3.83
C ASP A 80 18.80 -23.02 -4.13
N LYS A 81 18.67 -22.17 -5.15
CA LYS A 81 19.64 -21.13 -5.51
C LYS A 81 19.34 -19.78 -4.82
N GLY A 82 18.30 -19.72 -4.00
CA GLY A 82 17.85 -18.48 -3.35
C GLY A 82 17.04 -17.55 -4.27
N GLU A 83 16.64 -18.00 -5.47
CA GLU A 83 15.87 -17.19 -6.40
C GLU A 83 14.41 -17.12 -5.94
N LYS A 84 13.88 -15.90 -5.83
CA LYS A 84 12.52 -15.65 -5.37
C LYS A 84 11.55 -15.50 -6.54
N ILE A 85 10.39 -16.11 -6.40
CA ILE A 85 9.17 -15.76 -7.14
C ILE A 85 8.08 -15.35 -6.15
N PHE A 86 7.16 -14.50 -6.58
CA PHE A 86 6.13 -13.96 -5.69
C PHE A 86 4.81 -13.68 -6.40
N MET A 87 3.72 -13.63 -5.64
CA MET A 87 2.40 -13.22 -6.11
C MET A 87 2.06 -11.84 -5.59
N LEU A 88 1.33 -11.08 -6.41
CA LEU A 88 0.89 -9.73 -6.07
C LEU A 88 -0.63 -9.67 -5.97
N ALA A 89 -1.12 -8.84 -5.06
CA ALA A 89 -2.52 -8.44 -5.00
C ALA A 89 -2.66 -6.92 -5.04
N GLN A 90 -3.79 -6.46 -5.58
CA GLN A 90 -4.16 -5.04 -5.55
C GLN A 90 -5.66 -4.85 -5.35
N SER A 91 -6.05 -3.63 -5.00
CA SER A 91 -7.41 -3.11 -5.11
C SER A 91 -7.36 -1.73 -5.78
N TYR A 92 -8.51 -1.11 -5.98
CA TYR A 92 -8.64 0.21 -6.59
C TYR A 92 -9.43 1.17 -5.71
N MET A 93 -9.39 2.46 -6.09
CA MET A 93 -10.35 3.45 -5.66
C MET A 93 -11.36 3.73 -6.78
N PRO A 94 -12.68 3.70 -6.53
CA PRO A 94 -13.35 3.30 -5.28
C PRO A 94 -13.02 1.88 -4.86
N ALA A 95 -13.08 1.57 -3.56
CA ALA A 95 -12.69 0.27 -3.01
C ALA A 95 -13.31 -0.90 -3.78
N GLN A 96 -12.46 -1.70 -4.41
CA GLN A 96 -12.86 -2.91 -5.16
C GLN A 96 -12.46 -4.17 -4.38
N GLN A 97 -12.96 -5.32 -4.83
CA GLN A 97 -12.46 -6.61 -4.37
C GLN A 97 -10.96 -6.70 -4.62
N THR A 98 -10.22 -7.19 -3.64
CA THR A 98 -8.80 -7.49 -3.79
C THR A 98 -8.63 -8.60 -4.83
N GLN A 99 -7.73 -8.40 -5.77
CA GLN A 99 -7.49 -9.32 -6.89
C GLN A 99 -6.02 -9.71 -6.95
N ILE A 100 -5.75 -10.97 -7.28
CA ILE A 100 -4.42 -11.44 -7.65
C ILE A 100 -4.08 -10.93 -9.04
N LEU A 101 -2.85 -10.45 -9.22
CA LEU A 101 -2.40 -9.90 -10.50
C LEU A 101 -1.85 -10.99 -11.42
N ILE A 102 -2.25 -10.91 -12.70
CA ILE A 102 -1.68 -11.71 -13.77
C ILE A 102 -0.34 -11.08 -14.18
N ASN A 103 0.68 -11.90 -14.32
CA ASN A 103 1.98 -11.47 -14.83
C ASN A 103 1.88 -11.18 -16.34
N PRO A 104 1.97 -9.90 -16.77
CA PRO A 104 1.83 -9.56 -18.18
C PRO A 104 3.10 -9.86 -18.99
N GLU A 105 4.25 -10.06 -18.32
CA GLU A 105 5.54 -10.29 -18.98
C GLU A 105 5.83 -11.77 -19.20
N ASN A 106 5.11 -12.69 -18.55
CA ASN A 106 5.31 -14.12 -18.71
C ASN A 106 3.99 -14.88 -18.53
N SER A 107 3.37 -15.27 -19.64
CA SER A 107 2.10 -16.02 -19.67
C SER A 107 2.18 -17.42 -19.06
N ASP A 108 3.37 -18.01 -18.96
CA ASP A 108 3.58 -19.34 -18.39
C ASP A 108 3.67 -19.28 -16.87
N MET A 109 4.17 -18.17 -16.32
CA MET A 109 4.20 -17.93 -14.88
C MET A 109 2.83 -17.59 -14.29
N LYS A 110 1.82 -17.28 -15.13
CA LYS A 110 0.43 -16.96 -14.75
C LYS A 110 0.34 -15.77 -13.78
N VAL A 111 0.47 -16.04 -12.48
CA VAL A 111 0.35 -15.06 -11.38
C VAL A 111 1.67 -14.86 -10.62
N TRP A 112 2.70 -15.65 -10.96
CA TRP A 112 4.02 -15.57 -10.34
C TRP A 112 4.88 -14.54 -11.06
N TYR A 113 5.59 -13.73 -10.28
CA TYR A 113 6.52 -12.71 -10.73
C TYR A 113 7.94 -13.08 -10.31
N SER A 114 8.93 -12.64 -11.09
CA SER A 114 10.34 -12.67 -10.72
C SER A 114 10.99 -11.34 -11.08
N LEU A 115 11.86 -10.86 -10.19
CA LEU A 115 12.68 -9.67 -10.39
C LEU A 115 14.16 -10.00 -10.68
N LYS A 116 14.47 -11.26 -10.96
CA LYS A 116 15.82 -11.67 -11.35
C LYS A 116 16.24 -10.88 -12.59
N ASN A 117 17.32 -10.11 -12.47
CA ASN A 117 17.87 -9.25 -13.53
C ASN A 117 16.88 -8.19 -14.05
N LYS A 118 16.03 -7.63 -13.19
CA LYS A 118 15.08 -6.56 -13.56
C LYS A 118 15.19 -5.37 -12.62
N ASP A 119 15.10 -4.18 -13.20
CA ASP A 119 15.02 -2.90 -12.47
C ASP A 119 13.59 -2.37 -12.34
N ILE A 120 12.65 -2.96 -13.07
CA ILE A 120 11.24 -2.56 -13.09
C ILE A 120 10.36 -3.80 -12.91
N LEU A 121 9.43 -3.71 -11.96
CA LEU A 121 8.28 -4.60 -11.84
C LEU A 121 7.16 -4.12 -12.76
N VAL A 122 6.76 -4.92 -13.74
CA VAL A 122 5.63 -4.63 -14.61
C VAL A 122 4.40 -5.39 -14.13
N THR A 123 3.35 -4.66 -13.76
CA THR A 123 2.02 -5.19 -13.44
C THR A 123 1.04 -4.80 -14.56
N PRO A 124 -0.18 -5.37 -14.62
CA PRO A 124 -1.10 -5.07 -15.72
C PRO A 124 -1.42 -3.58 -15.90
N GLN A 125 -1.38 -2.78 -14.83
CA GLN A 125 -1.73 -1.35 -14.90
C GLN A 125 -0.57 -0.40 -14.53
N TRP A 126 0.43 -0.87 -13.79
CA TRP A 126 1.50 -0.02 -13.25
C TRP A 126 2.89 -0.63 -13.43
N ARG A 127 3.89 0.24 -13.53
CA ARG A 127 5.32 -0.12 -13.57
C ARG A 127 5.99 0.48 -12.36
N PHE A 128 6.62 -0.35 -11.54
CA PHE A 128 7.31 0.08 -10.33
C PHE A 128 8.82 -0.10 -10.51
N PRO A 129 9.63 0.96 -10.37
CA PRO A 129 11.05 0.80 -10.10
C PRO A 129 11.24 -0.08 -8.85
N VAL A 130 12.23 -0.96 -8.86
CA VAL A 130 12.41 -1.94 -7.77
C VAL A 130 12.74 -1.31 -6.41
N ASP A 131 13.25 -0.07 -6.40
CA ASP A 131 13.52 0.72 -5.21
C ASP A 131 12.24 1.30 -4.56
N LYS A 132 11.07 1.07 -5.17
CA LYS A 132 9.74 1.40 -4.61
C LYS A 132 9.16 0.31 -3.70
N LEU A 133 9.94 -0.71 -3.37
CA LEU A 133 9.58 -1.70 -2.35
C LEU A 133 9.63 -1.07 -0.95
N ARG A 134 8.61 -1.32 -0.15
CA ARG A 134 8.44 -0.82 1.22
C ARG A 134 7.98 -1.92 2.17
N SER A 135 8.32 -1.79 3.45
CA SER A 135 7.86 -2.64 4.55
C SER A 135 7.30 -1.79 5.69
N PHE A 136 6.44 -2.38 6.52
CA PHE A 136 5.90 -1.76 7.74
C PHE A 136 6.94 -1.74 8.88
#